data_AF-A0A382I1S6-F1
#
_entry.id   AF-A0A382I1S6-F1
#
_cell.length_a   1.000
_cell.length_b   1.000
_cell.length_c   1.000
_cell.angle_alpha   90.00
_cell.angle_beta   90.00
_cell.angle_gamma   90.00
#
_symmetry.space_group_name_H-M   'P 1'
#
loop_
_entity.id
_entity.type
_entity.pdbx_description
1 polymer ?
#
loop_
_entity_poly.entity_id
_entity_poly.type
_entity_poly.pdbx_seq_one_letter_code
_entity_poly.pdbx_strand_id
1 'polypeptide(L)'
;MGISHISTQIIQLYARLILRTSLNLRVGLNELKLMKSLFSIVISLVVLGWGTTNSIADQDKTIEKNSVKPDGWGKTTARKAEFYAASDVPKSQIELTKQWYEIASKTWGNYGPLEFWIVGKSETAAKKLDKKYCDIRKQKDPSIPLRHCLNRRHNFVSYAKGGNAGLNTRRSENEKWSGFIITMSAKFPGPEEEDYKSVVLHEYFHVYQHAHIHSRKHSERESMHQKNPWWGEGGAEYMAQLLYSKQQGVRPGRLKERMKRKLRSLKDLKEGESIKDIPYGKRGRIAYDLGSWFIAFIINKTSEEAYRVKFYKDLNTKGFEGSFVKNFGDSSKGLLDEFHNTFLKLSLKDKLKIIP
;
A
#
# COMPACT_ATOMS: atom_id res chain seq x y z
N MET A 1 -6.87 30.46 -39.34
CA MET A 1 -6.78 31.53 -38.33
C MET A 1 -7.59 31.08 -37.12
N GLY A 2 -6.92 30.51 -36.12
CA GLY A 2 -6.84 31.10 -34.77
C GLY A 2 -7.97 30.51 -33.91
N ILE A 3 -7.77 29.92 -32.74
CA ILE A 3 -6.79 30.16 -31.69
C ILE A 3 -6.51 28.82 -31.00
N SER A 4 -5.32 28.28 -31.25
CA SER A 4 -4.63 27.28 -30.42
C SER A 4 -3.88 28.03 -29.31
N HIS A 5 -4.52 28.36 -28.19
CA HIS A 5 -3.81 29.11 -27.14
C HIS A 5 -4.36 28.95 -25.71
N ILE A 6 -4.74 27.73 -25.28
CA ILE A 6 -4.88 27.43 -23.84
C ILE A 6 -4.35 26.01 -23.51
N SER A 7 -3.31 25.53 -24.21
CA SER A 7 -2.60 24.30 -23.79
C SER A 7 -1.08 24.48 -23.61
N THR A 8 -0.56 25.70 -23.76
CA THR A 8 0.89 25.97 -23.73
C THR A 8 1.39 26.67 -22.45
N GLN A 9 0.50 27.09 -21.54
CA GLN A 9 0.92 27.82 -20.31
C GLN A 9 1.07 26.95 -19.04
N ILE A 10 0.57 25.71 -19.01
CA ILE A 10 0.77 24.82 -17.85
C ILE A 10 2.06 23.97 -17.98
N ILE A 11 2.58 23.81 -19.20
CA ILE A 11 3.83 23.09 -19.47
C ILE A 11 5.07 23.98 -19.22
N GLN A 12 4.93 25.31 -19.27
CA GLN A 12 6.06 26.23 -18.97
C GLN A 12 6.34 26.45 -17.47
N LEU A 13 5.45 26.05 -16.55
CA LEU A 13 5.70 26.15 -15.11
C LEU A 13 6.40 24.92 -14.51
N TYR A 14 6.45 23.79 -15.22
CA TYR A 14 7.21 22.61 -14.79
C TYR A 14 8.64 22.54 -15.39
N ALA A 15 8.92 23.24 -16.50
CA ALA A 15 10.23 23.28 -17.12
C ALA A 15 11.21 24.31 -16.50
N ARG A 16 10.71 25.34 -15.79
CA ARG A 16 11.57 26.33 -15.11
C ARG A 16 12.00 25.96 -13.68
N LEU A 17 11.45 24.90 -13.10
CA LEU A 17 11.85 24.43 -11.76
C LEU A 17 12.90 23.31 -11.77
N ILE A 18 13.16 22.70 -12.93
CA ILE A 18 14.14 21.59 -13.06
C ILE A 18 15.46 22.05 -13.72
N LEU A 19 15.49 23.21 -14.39
CA LEU A 19 16.72 23.82 -14.92
C LEU A 19 17.49 24.70 -13.92
N ARG A 20 17.05 24.77 -12.65
CA ARG A 20 17.74 25.53 -11.58
C ARG A 20 18.41 24.67 -10.50
N THR A 21 18.40 23.35 -10.63
CA THR A 21 18.97 22.43 -9.63
C THR A 21 19.93 21.38 -10.20
N SER A 22 20.30 21.45 -11.48
CA SER A 22 21.25 20.52 -12.12
C SER A 22 22.59 21.11 -12.57
N LEU A 23 22.88 22.39 -12.31
CA LEU A 23 24.23 22.93 -12.45
C LEU A 23 24.71 23.51 -11.11
N ASN A 24 25.91 23.09 -10.73
CA ASN A 24 26.74 23.53 -9.60
C ASN A 24 26.63 22.72 -8.30
N LEU A 25 26.85 21.42 -8.43
CA LEU A 25 27.54 20.63 -7.41
C LEU A 25 28.44 19.60 -8.09
N ARG A 26 29.66 20.02 -8.46
CA ARG A 26 30.89 19.23 -8.33
C ARG A 26 32.15 20.03 -8.76
N VAL A 27 32.94 20.32 -7.72
CA VAL A 27 34.41 20.35 -7.67
C VAL A 27 35.15 21.59 -8.22
N GLY A 28 35.71 22.34 -7.26
CA GLY A 28 37.03 22.96 -7.39
C GLY A 28 37.78 22.78 -6.07
N LEU A 29 38.70 21.80 -6.03
CA LEU A 29 39.74 21.68 -5.01
C LEU A 29 40.49 23.03 -4.92
N ASN A 30 40.53 23.67 -3.75
CA ASN A 30 41.66 24.51 -3.30
C ASN A 30 41.50 25.14 -1.89
N GLU A 31 40.36 24.99 -1.23
CA GLU A 31 40.14 25.58 0.11
C GLU A 31 40.53 24.65 1.29
N LEU A 32 41.20 23.52 1.03
CA LEU A 32 41.60 22.53 2.06
C LEU A 32 43.02 22.74 2.63
N LYS A 33 43.60 23.93 2.46
CA LYS A 33 44.96 24.27 2.91
C LYS A 33 45.05 25.39 3.96
N LEU A 34 43.93 25.94 4.44
CA LEU A 34 43.95 27.07 5.39
C LEU A 34 43.35 26.79 6.79
N MET A 35 42.96 25.56 7.12
CA MET A 35 42.46 25.18 8.46
C MET A 35 43.25 24.01 9.11
N LYS A 36 44.53 23.86 8.76
CA LYS A 36 45.46 22.88 9.36
C LYS A 36 46.54 23.52 10.25
N SER A 37 46.39 24.78 10.62
CA SER A 37 47.26 25.47 11.57
C SER A 37 46.34 26.19 12.56
N LEU A 38 46.57 26.02 13.87
CA LEU A 38 45.70 26.38 15.02
C LEU A 38 44.66 25.27 15.30
N PHE A 39 44.81 24.30 16.20
CA PHE A 39 45.31 24.36 17.57
C PHE A 39 45.73 22.93 17.99
N SER A 40 47.04 22.68 18.01
CA SER A 40 47.67 21.55 18.71
C SER A 40 48.66 22.14 19.73
N ILE A 41 48.15 22.76 20.79
CA ILE A 41 48.88 23.23 21.99
C ILE A 41 47.75 23.31 23.04
N VAL A 42 47.60 22.48 24.08
CA VAL A 42 48.52 22.02 25.12
C VAL A 42 48.00 20.69 25.68
N ILE A 43 48.83 19.64 25.67
CA ILE A 43 48.79 18.59 26.69
C ILE A 43 50.06 18.79 27.50
N SER A 44 49.92 19.10 28.80
CA SER A 44 50.72 18.53 29.91
C SER A 44 50.73 19.41 31.17
N LEU A 45 50.53 18.74 32.32
CA LEU A 45 51.04 19.05 33.67
C LEU A 45 50.37 20.16 34.49
N VAL A 46 49.55 19.78 35.48
CA VAL A 46 49.85 20.00 36.91
C VAL A 46 49.24 18.85 37.73
N VAL A 47 50.06 18.33 38.65
CA VAL A 47 49.84 17.25 39.60
C VAL A 47 49.65 17.86 41.00
N LEU A 48 48.83 17.20 41.83
CA LEU A 48 48.61 17.31 43.29
C LEU A 48 47.65 18.38 43.86
N GLY A 49 46.63 17.89 44.57
CA GLY A 49 45.83 18.61 45.55
C GLY A 49 44.82 17.69 46.22
N TRP A 50 45.07 17.35 47.49
CA TRP A 50 44.21 16.52 48.35
C TRP A 50 42.80 17.10 48.56
N GLY A 51 41.83 16.23 48.89
CA GLY A 51 40.83 16.55 49.90
C GLY A 51 39.35 16.40 49.52
N THR A 52 38.72 15.44 50.19
CA THR A 52 37.32 15.45 50.71
C THR A 52 36.13 15.38 49.76
N THR A 53 35.48 14.22 49.84
CA THR A 53 34.04 13.92 49.77
C THR A 53 33.07 15.10 49.57
N ASN A 54 32.23 15.01 48.53
CA ASN A 54 30.79 15.13 48.70
C ASN A 54 30.05 14.48 47.53
N SER A 55 29.11 13.60 47.88
CA SER A 55 28.17 12.94 46.99
C SER A 55 27.31 13.98 46.27
N ILE A 56 27.36 13.98 44.94
CA ILE A 56 26.29 14.56 44.11
C ILE A 56 25.61 13.36 43.45
N ALA A 57 24.40 13.08 43.92
CA ALA A 57 23.49 12.13 43.30
C ALA A 57 23.21 12.62 41.88
N ASP A 58 23.77 11.92 40.90
CA ASP A 58 23.41 12.10 39.50
C ASP A 58 22.00 11.55 39.35
N GLN A 59 21.02 12.44 39.15
CA GLN A 59 19.69 12.04 38.74
C GLN A 59 19.75 11.60 37.29
N ASP A 60 20.13 10.33 37.10
CA ASP A 60 19.86 9.60 35.88
C ASP A 60 18.34 9.58 35.67
N LYS A 61 17.85 10.54 34.89
CA LYS A 61 16.53 10.49 34.28
C LYS A 61 16.57 9.32 33.31
N THR A 62 16.31 8.12 33.85
CA THR A 62 15.83 6.98 33.10
C THR A 62 14.66 7.46 32.25
N ILE A 63 14.93 7.67 30.95
CA ILE A 63 13.89 7.85 29.95
C ILE A 63 13.14 6.53 29.95
N GLU A 64 12.05 6.51 30.71
CA GLU A 64 11.05 5.46 30.67
C GLU A 64 10.66 5.32 29.20
N LYS A 65 11.15 4.26 28.54
CA LYS A 65 10.63 3.83 27.26
C LYS A 65 9.15 3.61 27.50
N ASN A 66 8.34 4.61 27.12
CA ASN A 66 6.89 4.54 27.06
C ASN A 66 6.52 3.18 26.47
N SER A 67 6.15 2.25 27.35
CA SER A 67 5.78 0.90 26.96
C SER A 67 4.45 1.04 26.25
N VAL A 68 4.52 1.15 24.92
CA VAL A 68 3.35 1.26 24.06
C VAL A 68 2.50 0.03 24.34
N LYS A 69 1.38 0.24 25.03
CA LYS A 69 0.37 -0.81 25.28
C LYS A 69 0.07 -1.49 23.94
N PRO A 70 0.12 -2.83 23.85
CA PRO A 70 -0.06 -3.52 22.56
C PRO A 70 -1.41 -3.13 21.94
N ASP A 71 -1.38 -2.46 20.79
CA ASP A 71 -2.55 -1.81 20.18
C ASP A 71 -3.48 -2.78 19.42
N GLY A 72 -3.31 -4.09 19.61
CA GLY A 72 -4.11 -5.15 19.01
C GLY A 72 -3.92 -5.31 17.50
N TRP A 73 -3.03 -4.55 16.86
CA TRP A 73 -2.79 -4.62 15.42
C TRP A 73 -2.33 -6.02 14.99
N GLY A 74 -2.78 -6.46 13.81
CA GLY A 74 -2.48 -7.78 13.27
C GLY A 74 -3.23 -8.94 13.92
N LYS A 75 -4.10 -8.68 14.91
CA LYS A 75 -5.01 -9.69 15.48
C LYS A 75 -6.40 -9.57 14.83
N THR A 76 -7.08 -10.70 14.72
CA THR A 76 -8.49 -10.70 14.33
C THR A 76 -9.36 -10.09 15.43
N THR A 77 -10.51 -9.53 15.04
CA THR A 77 -11.44 -8.86 15.95
C THR A 77 -12.87 -9.31 15.73
N ALA A 78 -13.68 -9.29 16.79
CA ALA A 78 -15.13 -9.45 16.71
C ALA A 78 -15.86 -8.15 16.31
N ARG A 79 -15.16 -7.00 16.32
CA ARG A 79 -15.74 -5.72 15.92
C ARG A 79 -16.10 -5.75 14.44
N LYS A 80 -17.37 -5.45 14.14
CA LYS A 80 -17.85 -5.31 12.76
C LYS A 80 -17.28 -4.04 12.11
N ALA A 81 -17.07 -4.08 10.79
CA ALA A 81 -16.75 -2.90 10.01
C ALA A 81 -17.88 -1.85 10.08
N GLU A 82 -17.50 -0.58 10.05
CA GLU A 82 -18.43 0.55 9.99
C GLU A 82 -18.71 0.92 8.54
N PHE A 83 -19.95 1.32 8.22
CA PHE A 83 -20.36 1.67 6.86
C PHE A 83 -20.95 3.08 6.83
N TYR A 84 -20.36 3.93 5.99
CA TYR A 84 -20.79 5.30 5.74
C TYR A 84 -21.05 5.44 4.25
N ALA A 85 -22.19 6.03 3.87
CA ALA A 85 -22.56 6.16 2.46
C ALA A 85 -23.04 7.59 2.15
N ALA A 86 -22.77 8.05 0.93
CA ALA A 86 -23.36 9.27 0.40
C ALA A 86 -24.88 9.12 0.22
N SER A 87 -25.62 10.22 0.27
CA SER A 87 -27.10 10.19 0.27
C SER A 87 -27.72 9.66 -1.04
N ASP A 88 -26.95 9.61 -2.12
CA ASP A 88 -27.36 9.08 -3.43
C ASP A 88 -26.97 7.61 -3.63
N VAL A 89 -26.37 6.96 -2.63
CA VAL A 89 -26.06 5.53 -2.67
C VAL A 89 -27.30 4.73 -2.26
N PRO A 90 -27.82 3.85 -3.13
CA PRO A 90 -28.98 3.03 -2.79
C PRO A 90 -28.62 2.01 -1.69
N LYS A 91 -29.61 1.67 -0.86
CA LYS A 91 -29.45 0.68 0.22
C LYS A 91 -28.93 -0.67 -0.30
N SER A 92 -29.37 -1.09 -1.49
CA SER A 92 -28.92 -2.32 -2.14
C SER A 92 -27.39 -2.36 -2.34
N GLN A 93 -26.77 -1.25 -2.71
CA GLN A 93 -25.32 -1.17 -2.87
C GLN A 93 -24.61 -1.31 -1.52
N ILE A 94 -25.12 -0.68 -0.46
CA ILE A 94 -24.55 -0.79 0.89
C ILE A 94 -24.58 -2.24 1.38
N GLU A 95 -25.73 -2.91 1.22
CA GLU A 95 -25.88 -4.31 1.61
C GLU A 95 -25.01 -5.25 0.74
N LEU A 96 -24.86 -4.96 -0.55
CA LEU A 96 -23.94 -5.68 -1.41
C LEU A 96 -22.48 -5.54 -0.92
N THR A 97 -22.02 -4.32 -0.61
CA THR A 97 -20.67 -4.13 -0.06
C THR A 97 -20.48 -4.88 1.25
N LYS A 98 -21.47 -4.84 2.16
CA LYS A 98 -21.44 -5.60 3.42
C LYS A 98 -21.32 -7.10 3.18
N GLN A 99 -22.14 -7.66 2.28
CA GLN A 99 -22.11 -9.08 1.94
C GLN A 99 -20.73 -9.53 1.48
N TRP A 100 -20.09 -8.78 0.57
CA TRP A 100 -18.77 -9.15 0.05
C TRP A 100 -17.65 -8.92 1.06
N TYR A 101 -17.75 -7.90 1.92
CA TYR A 101 -16.90 -7.77 3.10
C TYR A 101 -17.03 -8.98 4.05
N GLU A 102 -18.24 -9.46 4.31
CA GLU A 102 -18.45 -10.62 5.19
C GLU A 102 -17.85 -11.89 4.61
N ILE A 103 -17.94 -12.10 3.30
CA ILE A 103 -17.27 -13.21 2.61
C ILE A 103 -15.75 -13.10 2.80
N ALA A 104 -15.17 -11.91 2.55
CA ALA A 104 -13.74 -11.69 2.67
C ALA A 104 -13.23 -11.89 4.11
N SER A 105 -13.89 -11.28 5.09
CA SER A 105 -13.52 -11.34 6.50
C SER A 105 -13.69 -12.73 7.11
N LYS A 106 -14.69 -13.51 6.69
CA LYS A 106 -14.80 -14.94 7.07
C LYS A 106 -13.67 -15.77 6.47
N THR A 107 -13.27 -15.49 5.24
CA THR A 107 -12.26 -16.28 4.52
C THR A 107 -10.84 -15.97 5.00
N TRP A 108 -10.50 -14.69 5.18
CA TRP A 108 -9.14 -14.26 5.44
C TRP A 108 -8.91 -13.79 6.88
N GLY A 109 -9.97 -13.73 7.70
CA GLY A 109 -9.94 -13.18 9.06
C GLY A 109 -10.44 -11.75 9.09
N ASN A 110 -11.16 -11.40 10.17
CA ASN A 110 -11.71 -10.06 10.37
C ASN A 110 -10.68 -9.14 11.04
N TYR A 111 -10.15 -8.15 10.32
CA TYR A 111 -9.15 -7.20 10.84
C TYR A 111 -9.71 -5.79 10.90
N GLY A 112 -9.37 -5.04 11.95
CA GLY A 112 -9.90 -3.70 12.14
C GLY A 112 -9.16 -2.92 13.24
N PRO A 113 -9.63 -1.70 13.56
CA PRO A 113 -10.88 -1.08 13.10
C PRO A 113 -10.93 -0.85 11.58
N LEU A 114 -12.06 -1.16 10.94
CA LEU A 114 -12.28 -1.02 9.49
C LEU A 114 -13.52 -0.16 9.21
N GLU A 115 -13.39 0.75 8.26
CA GLU A 115 -14.45 1.62 7.78
C GLU A 115 -14.61 1.52 6.27
N PHE A 116 -15.84 1.36 5.81
CA PHE A 116 -16.23 1.51 4.41
C PHE A 116 -16.88 2.88 4.20
N TRP A 117 -16.40 3.61 3.20
CA TRP A 117 -16.94 4.87 2.73
C TRP A 117 -17.43 4.70 1.30
N ILE A 118 -18.75 4.60 1.13
CA ILE A 118 -19.39 4.29 -0.15
C ILE A 118 -19.85 5.60 -0.80
N VAL A 119 -19.35 5.85 -2.01
CA VAL A 119 -19.56 7.09 -2.74
C VAL A 119 -20.44 6.83 -3.96
N GLY A 120 -21.51 7.61 -4.10
CA GLY A 120 -22.38 7.56 -5.27
C GLY A 120 -21.81 8.34 -6.47
N LYS A 121 -22.69 8.82 -7.35
CA LYS A 121 -22.33 9.59 -8.56
C LYS A 121 -22.45 11.11 -8.35
N SER A 122 -23.15 11.54 -7.30
CA SER A 122 -23.39 12.95 -6.99
C SER A 122 -22.21 13.60 -6.27
N GLU A 123 -21.54 14.54 -6.93
CA GLU A 123 -20.49 15.36 -6.30
C GLU A 123 -21.01 16.11 -5.07
N THR A 124 -22.26 16.57 -5.09
CA THR A 124 -22.87 17.29 -3.96
C THR A 124 -23.06 16.37 -2.76
N ALA A 125 -23.52 15.13 -2.98
CA ALA A 125 -23.63 14.14 -1.91
C ALA A 125 -22.24 13.74 -1.39
N ALA A 126 -21.26 13.60 -2.28
CA ALA A 126 -19.87 13.30 -1.92
C ALA A 126 -19.24 14.42 -1.06
N LYS A 127 -19.47 15.71 -1.39
CA LYS A 127 -19.03 16.86 -0.56
C LYS A 127 -19.63 16.82 0.85
N LYS A 128 -20.88 16.40 0.99
CA LYS A 128 -21.52 16.23 2.32
C LYS A 128 -20.88 15.07 3.08
N LEU A 129 -20.60 13.96 2.40
CA LEU A 129 -19.90 12.81 2.98
C LEU A 129 -18.47 13.19 3.43
N ASP A 130 -17.78 14.06 2.69
CA ASP A 130 -16.45 14.56 3.06
C ASP A 130 -16.47 15.33 4.39
N LYS A 131 -17.50 16.17 4.60
CA LYS A 131 -17.69 16.86 5.88
C LYS A 131 -17.86 15.87 7.03
N LYS A 132 -18.75 14.87 6.86
CA LYS A 132 -18.96 13.80 7.84
C LYS A 132 -17.67 13.02 8.14
N TYR A 133 -16.88 12.70 7.12
CA TYR A 133 -15.57 12.07 7.31
C TYR A 133 -14.65 12.89 8.21
N CYS A 134 -14.56 14.19 7.96
CA CYS A 134 -13.72 15.07 8.76
C CYS A 134 -14.23 15.27 10.18
N ASP A 135 -15.55 15.31 10.41
CA ASP A 135 -16.12 15.35 11.76
C ASP A 135 -15.72 14.11 12.55
N ILE A 136 -15.83 12.91 11.94
CA ILE A 136 -15.40 11.66 12.58
C ILE A 136 -13.88 11.64 12.81
N ARG A 137 -13.08 12.11 11.85
CA ARG A 137 -11.61 12.20 12.05
C ARG A 137 -11.27 13.12 13.22
N LYS A 138 -11.94 14.27 13.34
CA LYS A 138 -11.74 15.22 14.45
C LYS A 138 -12.19 14.65 15.80
N GLN A 139 -13.24 13.83 15.83
CA GLN A 139 -13.61 13.10 17.05
C GLN A 139 -12.54 12.09 17.48
N LYS A 140 -11.93 11.38 16.53
CA LYS A 140 -10.88 10.38 16.80
C LYS A 140 -9.53 11.01 17.13
N ASP A 141 -9.22 12.15 16.52
CA ASP A 141 -8.04 12.95 16.81
C ASP A 141 -8.38 14.45 16.71
N PRO A 142 -8.65 15.10 17.86
CA PRO A 142 -8.99 16.53 17.90
C PRO A 142 -7.92 17.45 17.31
N SER A 143 -6.68 16.97 17.15
CA SER A 143 -5.57 17.73 16.57
C SER A 143 -5.66 17.88 15.04
N ILE A 144 -6.50 17.09 14.36
CA ILE A 144 -6.65 17.15 12.90
C ILE A 144 -7.31 18.46 12.49
N PRO A 145 -6.62 19.32 11.70
CA PRO A 145 -7.23 20.58 11.28
C PRO A 145 -8.25 20.33 10.16
N LEU A 146 -9.48 20.82 10.36
CA LEU A 146 -10.61 20.59 9.46
C LEU A 146 -10.30 21.00 8.01
N ARG A 147 -9.61 22.14 7.82
CA ARG A 147 -9.22 22.62 6.49
C ARG A 147 -8.32 21.62 5.75
N HIS A 148 -7.37 20.98 6.45
CA HIS A 148 -6.49 20.00 5.82
C HIS A 148 -7.24 18.70 5.49
N CYS A 149 -8.17 18.28 6.37
CA CYS A 149 -8.98 17.10 6.12
C CYS A 149 -9.90 17.25 4.89
N LEU A 150 -10.55 18.41 4.74
CA LEU A 150 -11.45 18.67 3.61
C LEU A 150 -10.70 18.79 2.27
N ASN A 151 -9.45 19.27 2.30
CA ASN A 151 -8.60 19.45 1.12
C ASN A 151 -7.64 18.28 0.88
N ARG A 152 -7.96 17.08 1.40
CA ARG A 152 -7.14 15.89 1.18
C ARG A 152 -7.17 15.46 -0.29
N ARG A 153 -6.05 14.87 -0.76
CA ARG A 153 -6.00 14.15 -2.03
C ARG A 153 -6.94 12.94 -1.98
N HIS A 154 -7.50 12.56 -3.14
CA HIS A 154 -8.45 11.45 -3.25
C HIS A 154 -9.65 11.59 -2.29
N ASN A 155 -10.25 12.78 -2.21
CA ASN A 155 -11.49 13.00 -1.47
C ASN A 155 -12.69 12.34 -2.15
N PHE A 156 -13.86 12.30 -1.50
CA PHE A 156 -15.00 11.57 -2.05
C PHE A 156 -15.54 12.20 -3.34
N VAL A 157 -15.38 13.52 -3.53
CA VAL A 157 -15.70 14.16 -4.81
C VAL A 157 -14.90 13.57 -5.96
N SER A 158 -13.61 13.29 -5.75
CA SER A 158 -12.78 12.65 -6.77
C SER A 158 -13.25 11.23 -7.12
N TYR A 159 -13.74 10.46 -6.14
CA TYR A 159 -14.33 9.13 -6.35
C TYR A 159 -15.68 9.19 -7.06
N ALA A 160 -16.51 10.19 -6.78
CA ALA A 160 -17.77 10.42 -7.49
C ALA A 160 -17.52 10.72 -8.98
N LYS A 161 -16.48 11.50 -9.28
CA LYS A 161 -16.07 11.82 -10.67
C LYS A 161 -15.41 10.63 -11.37
N GLY A 162 -14.38 10.08 -10.76
CA GLY A 162 -13.42 9.16 -11.36
C GLY A 162 -13.76 7.68 -11.22
N GLY A 163 -14.61 7.31 -10.27
CA GLY A 163 -14.87 5.90 -9.97
C GLY A 163 -13.79 5.26 -9.10
N ASN A 164 -13.62 3.94 -9.26
CA ASN A 164 -12.68 3.07 -8.55
C ASN A 164 -12.96 2.87 -7.05
N ALA A 165 -12.11 2.03 -6.45
CA ALA A 165 -12.01 1.84 -5.03
C ALA A 165 -10.57 2.10 -4.55
N GLY A 166 -10.37 2.10 -3.24
CA GLY A 166 -9.02 2.15 -2.68
C GLY A 166 -8.99 2.04 -1.16
N LEU A 167 -7.95 1.41 -0.65
CA LEU A 167 -7.61 1.37 0.76
C LEU A 167 -6.71 2.54 1.16
N ASN A 168 -7.07 3.20 2.26
CA ASN A 168 -6.20 4.07 3.03
C ASN A 168 -5.90 3.41 4.39
N THR A 169 -4.68 2.89 4.53
CA THR A 169 -4.19 2.34 5.81
C THR A 169 -3.65 3.46 6.69
N ARG A 170 -4.28 3.67 7.85
CA ARG A 170 -3.82 4.57 8.91
C ARG A 170 -2.95 3.77 9.86
N ARG A 171 -1.63 3.87 9.68
CA ARG A 171 -0.61 3.19 10.48
C ARG A 171 0.69 3.97 10.36
N SER A 172 0.88 4.95 11.24
CA SER A 172 1.98 5.90 11.23
C SER A 172 2.41 6.25 12.65
N GLU A 173 3.69 6.58 12.84
CA GLU A 173 4.25 7.04 14.12
C GLU A 173 3.64 8.38 14.56
N ASN A 174 3.17 9.18 13.60
CA ASN A 174 2.62 10.51 13.84
C ASN A 174 1.09 10.52 14.01
N GLU A 175 0.46 9.34 14.11
CA GLU A 175 -0.99 9.21 14.19
C GLU A 175 -1.41 8.53 15.49
N LYS A 176 -2.35 9.16 16.21
CA LYS A 176 -2.92 8.58 17.44
C LYS A 176 -3.84 7.40 17.17
N TRP A 177 -4.47 7.38 15.99
CA TRP A 177 -5.41 6.34 15.58
C TRP A 177 -4.83 5.50 14.44
N SER A 178 -4.90 4.18 14.60
CA SER A 178 -4.63 3.22 13.52
C SER A 178 -5.90 2.51 13.09
N GLY A 179 -6.02 2.23 11.80
CA GLY A 179 -7.15 1.51 11.23
C GLY A 179 -7.13 1.50 9.71
N PHE A 180 -8.18 0.93 9.13
CA PHE A 180 -8.34 0.76 7.69
C PHE A 180 -9.55 1.53 7.21
N ILE A 181 -9.40 2.22 6.08
CA ILE A 181 -10.46 3.02 5.46
C ILE A 181 -10.54 2.60 4.00
N ILE A 182 -11.57 1.84 3.63
CA ILE A 182 -11.85 1.48 2.24
C ILE A 182 -12.85 2.50 1.67
N THR A 183 -12.52 3.09 0.53
CA THR A 183 -13.48 3.89 -0.24
C THR A 183 -13.96 3.08 -1.44
N MET A 184 -15.27 2.96 -1.63
CA MET A 184 -15.88 2.27 -2.76
C MET A 184 -16.74 3.25 -3.57
N SER A 185 -16.42 3.49 -4.83
CA SER A 185 -17.30 4.26 -5.72
C SER A 185 -18.40 3.39 -6.34
N ALA A 186 -19.55 3.99 -6.66
CA ALA A 186 -20.62 3.38 -7.44
C ALA A 186 -20.35 3.41 -8.96
N LYS A 187 -19.09 3.64 -9.37
CA LYS A 187 -18.68 3.87 -10.75
C LYS A 187 -17.33 3.20 -11.00
N PHE A 188 -17.22 2.48 -12.11
CA PHE A 188 -15.98 1.87 -12.62
C PHE A 188 -15.22 1.01 -11.58
N PRO A 189 -15.75 -0.15 -11.19
CA PRO A 189 -17.08 -0.69 -11.55
C PRO A 189 -18.20 -0.13 -10.65
N GLY A 190 -19.42 -0.08 -11.16
CA GLY A 190 -20.65 0.16 -10.37
C GLY A 190 -21.25 -1.13 -9.82
N PRO A 191 -22.21 -1.06 -8.87
CA PRO A 191 -22.74 -2.23 -8.15
C PRO A 191 -23.43 -3.29 -9.03
N GLU A 192 -23.92 -2.88 -10.20
CA GLU A 192 -24.55 -3.78 -11.18
C GLU A 192 -23.51 -4.59 -11.99
N GLU A 193 -22.26 -4.15 -11.99
CA GLU A 193 -21.18 -4.83 -12.70
C GLU A 193 -20.64 -5.98 -11.85
N GLU A 194 -20.42 -7.15 -12.47
CA GLU A 194 -19.86 -8.33 -11.81
C GLU A 194 -18.55 -8.02 -11.07
N ASP A 195 -17.73 -7.13 -11.64
CA ASP A 195 -16.41 -6.78 -11.11
C ASP A 195 -16.47 -6.00 -9.79
N TYR A 196 -17.59 -5.34 -9.47
CA TYR A 196 -17.77 -4.64 -8.19
C TYR A 196 -17.51 -5.54 -7.00
N LYS A 197 -18.03 -6.77 -7.07
CA LYS A 197 -17.93 -7.78 -6.04
C LYS A 197 -16.47 -8.19 -5.80
N SER A 198 -15.73 -8.47 -6.88
CA SER A 198 -14.30 -8.77 -6.79
C SER A 198 -13.47 -7.58 -6.32
N VAL A 199 -13.87 -6.33 -6.62
CA VAL A 199 -13.18 -5.13 -6.12
C VAL A 199 -13.35 -4.98 -4.61
N VAL A 200 -14.52 -5.27 -4.04
CA VAL A 200 -14.67 -5.29 -2.56
C VAL A 200 -13.72 -6.31 -1.93
N LEU A 201 -13.57 -7.48 -2.54
CA LEU A 201 -12.61 -8.50 -2.10
C LEU A 201 -11.15 -8.01 -2.26
N HIS A 202 -10.82 -7.34 -3.36
CA HIS A 202 -9.49 -6.78 -3.64
C HIS A 202 -9.08 -5.81 -2.53
N GLU A 203 -9.92 -4.81 -2.25
CA GLU A 203 -9.61 -3.81 -1.22
C GLU A 203 -9.52 -4.43 0.18
N TYR A 204 -10.35 -5.42 0.47
CA TYR A 204 -10.25 -6.15 1.73
C TYR A 204 -8.98 -7.01 1.81
N PHE A 205 -8.48 -7.56 0.69
CA PHE A 205 -7.21 -8.27 0.71
C PHE A 205 -6.05 -7.32 1.04
N HIS A 206 -6.09 -6.05 0.64
CA HIS A 206 -5.12 -5.07 1.13
C HIS A 206 -5.19 -4.85 2.64
N VAL A 207 -6.40 -4.91 3.25
CA VAL A 207 -6.55 -4.91 4.71
C VAL A 207 -5.83 -6.10 5.32
N TYR A 208 -6.02 -7.30 4.75
CA TYR A 208 -5.30 -8.50 5.16
C TYR A 208 -3.77 -8.30 5.09
N GLN A 209 -3.26 -7.83 3.96
CA GLN A 209 -1.82 -7.60 3.74
C GLN A 209 -1.23 -6.63 4.78
N HIS A 210 -1.89 -5.49 4.99
CA HIS A 210 -1.38 -4.47 5.91
C HIS A 210 -1.62 -4.78 7.39
N ALA A 211 -2.62 -5.58 7.74
CA ALA A 211 -2.80 -6.07 9.11
C ALA A 211 -1.58 -6.90 9.56
N HIS A 212 -0.95 -7.63 8.65
CA HIS A 212 0.25 -8.42 8.93
C HIS A 212 1.56 -7.61 8.89
N ILE A 213 1.51 -6.29 8.78
CA ILE A 213 2.68 -5.41 8.87
C ILE A 213 2.51 -4.55 10.12
N HIS A 214 3.24 -4.88 11.19
CA HIS A 214 3.01 -4.30 12.52
C HIS A 214 3.65 -2.91 12.68
N SER A 215 4.75 -2.66 11.99
CA SER A 215 5.52 -1.42 12.12
C SER A 215 4.65 -0.20 11.82
N ARG A 216 4.89 0.88 12.57
CA ARG A 216 4.34 2.21 12.29
C ARG A 216 5.26 3.04 11.39
N LYS A 217 6.52 2.62 11.23
CA LYS A 217 7.52 3.32 10.44
C LYS A 217 7.27 3.11 8.95
N HIS A 218 7.08 4.21 8.23
CA HIS A 218 6.71 4.16 6.82
C HIS A 218 7.68 3.34 5.95
N SER A 219 8.99 3.50 6.15
CA SER A 219 10.01 2.79 5.37
C SER A 219 9.98 1.28 5.57
N GLU A 220 9.73 0.81 6.80
CA GLU A 220 9.62 -0.62 7.10
C GLU A 220 8.34 -1.21 6.48
N ARG A 221 7.24 -0.46 6.57
CA ARG A 221 5.98 -0.86 5.92
C ARG A 221 6.12 -0.96 4.40
N GLU A 222 6.75 0.03 3.77
CA GLU A 222 6.99 0.02 2.32
C GLU A 222 7.90 -1.16 1.93
N SER A 223 8.97 -1.41 2.70
CA SER A 223 9.87 -2.55 2.45
C SER A 223 9.15 -3.90 2.57
N MET A 224 8.28 -4.09 3.56
CA MET A 224 7.52 -5.33 3.74
C MET A 224 6.38 -5.50 2.73
N HIS A 225 5.77 -4.41 2.28
CA HIS A 225 4.67 -4.45 1.31
C HIS A 225 5.15 -4.44 -0.16
N GLN A 226 6.41 -4.07 -0.38
CA GLN A 226 7.00 -3.72 -1.66
C GLN A 226 6.43 -2.41 -2.22
N LYS A 227 7.33 -1.56 -2.74
CA LYS A 227 6.98 -0.23 -3.26
C LYS A 227 6.18 -0.29 -4.56
N ASN A 228 6.48 -1.26 -5.42
CA ASN A 228 5.89 -1.37 -6.74
C ASN A 228 4.73 -2.39 -6.75
N PRO A 229 3.76 -2.26 -7.68
CA PRO A 229 2.47 -2.96 -7.58
C PRO A 229 2.51 -4.48 -7.65
N TRP A 230 3.57 -5.06 -8.21
CA TRP A 230 3.67 -6.47 -8.57
C TRP A 230 3.28 -7.44 -7.44
N TRP A 231 3.62 -7.09 -6.19
CA TRP A 231 3.33 -7.91 -5.01
C TRP A 231 2.00 -7.55 -4.35
N GLY A 232 1.85 -6.29 -3.89
CA GLY A 232 0.66 -5.84 -3.16
C GLY A 232 -0.60 -5.96 -4.01
N GLU A 233 -0.59 -5.34 -5.18
CA GLU A 233 -1.75 -5.29 -6.10
C GLU A 233 -1.92 -6.60 -6.86
N GLY A 234 -0.83 -7.24 -7.27
CA GLY A 234 -0.88 -8.59 -7.86
C GLY A 234 -1.51 -9.61 -6.91
N GLY A 235 -1.16 -9.53 -5.62
CA GLY A 235 -1.73 -10.33 -4.54
C GLY A 235 -3.21 -10.10 -4.33
N ALA A 236 -3.60 -8.84 -4.13
CA ALA A 236 -4.99 -8.47 -3.93
C ALA A 236 -5.87 -8.90 -5.11
N GLU A 237 -5.39 -8.67 -6.34
CA GLU A 237 -6.13 -9.04 -7.53
C GLU A 237 -6.28 -10.56 -7.67
N TYR A 238 -5.18 -11.33 -7.61
CA TYR A 238 -5.29 -12.78 -7.76
C TYR A 238 -6.16 -13.42 -6.68
N MET A 239 -5.96 -13.03 -5.42
CA MET A 239 -6.71 -13.60 -4.30
C MET A 239 -8.19 -13.22 -4.32
N ALA A 240 -8.52 -12.00 -4.74
CA ALA A 240 -9.90 -11.57 -4.94
C ALA A 240 -10.56 -12.35 -6.08
N GLN A 241 -9.89 -12.51 -7.23
CA GLN A 241 -10.46 -13.27 -8.35
C GLN A 241 -10.62 -14.75 -8.00
N LEU A 242 -9.67 -15.34 -7.28
CA LEU A 242 -9.73 -16.73 -6.82
C LEU A 242 -10.90 -16.94 -5.87
N LEU A 243 -11.03 -16.10 -4.83
CA LEU A 243 -12.14 -16.21 -3.87
C LEU A 243 -13.48 -15.98 -4.55
N TYR A 244 -13.59 -14.97 -5.41
CA TYR A 244 -14.81 -14.71 -6.17
C TYR A 244 -15.20 -15.92 -7.02
N SER A 245 -14.24 -16.56 -7.69
CA SER A 245 -14.51 -17.72 -8.56
C SER A 245 -15.04 -18.96 -7.82
N LYS A 246 -14.82 -19.04 -6.50
CA LYS A 246 -15.31 -20.13 -5.64
C LYS A 246 -16.74 -19.90 -5.12
N GLN A 247 -17.35 -18.74 -5.38
CA GLN A 247 -18.68 -18.43 -4.85
C GLN A 247 -19.81 -19.09 -5.66
N GLN A 248 -20.91 -19.43 -4.97
CA GLN A 248 -22.09 -20.00 -5.61
C GLN A 248 -22.64 -19.07 -6.69
N GLY A 249 -23.03 -19.64 -7.83
CA GLY A 249 -23.56 -18.91 -8.98
C GLY A 249 -22.50 -18.27 -9.88
N VAL A 250 -21.22 -18.32 -9.52
CA VAL A 250 -20.14 -17.90 -10.42
C VAL A 250 -19.85 -19.03 -11.41
N ARG A 251 -19.86 -18.69 -12.71
CA ARG A 251 -19.70 -19.67 -13.78
C ARG A 251 -18.33 -20.37 -13.74
N PRO A 252 -18.25 -21.67 -14.10
CA PRO A 252 -16.98 -22.36 -14.28
C PRO A 252 -16.05 -21.64 -15.27
N GLY A 253 -14.75 -21.71 -15.02
CA GLY A 253 -13.73 -21.12 -15.89
C GLY A 253 -13.59 -19.59 -15.83
N ARG A 254 -14.38 -18.89 -15.01
CA ARG A 254 -14.32 -17.43 -14.84
C ARG A 254 -12.94 -16.93 -14.44
N LEU A 255 -12.25 -17.63 -13.52
CA LEU A 255 -10.89 -17.30 -13.13
C LEU A 255 -9.92 -17.43 -14.32
N LYS A 256 -9.97 -18.55 -15.05
CA LYS A 256 -9.15 -18.79 -16.26
C LYS A 256 -9.34 -17.71 -17.30
N GLU A 257 -10.56 -17.27 -17.55
CA GLU A 257 -10.85 -16.18 -18.49
C GLU A 257 -10.20 -14.87 -18.05
N ARG A 258 -10.31 -14.53 -16.76
CA ARG A 258 -9.79 -13.27 -16.22
C ARG A 258 -8.28 -13.27 -16.21
N MET A 259 -7.65 -14.36 -15.80
CA MET A 259 -6.20 -14.54 -15.89
C MET A 259 -5.74 -14.49 -17.37
N LYS A 260 -6.41 -15.16 -18.30
CA LYS A 260 -6.11 -15.05 -19.74
C LYS A 260 -6.15 -13.61 -20.24
N ARG A 261 -7.14 -12.80 -19.82
CA ARG A 261 -7.23 -11.38 -20.19
C ARG A 261 -6.05 -10.55 -19.69
N LYS A 262 -5.51 -10.86 -18.51
CA LYS A 262 -4.34 -10.18 -17.92
C LYS A 262 -3.05 -10.41 -18.71
N LEU A 263 -2.91 -11.55 -19.38
CA LEU A 263 -1.76 -11.82 -20.27
C LEU A 263 -1.65 -10.84 -21.45
N ARG A 264 -2.71 -10.09 -21.77
CA ARG A 264 -2.62 -9.03 -22.80
C ARG A 264 -1.59 -7.95 -22.43
N SER A 265 -1.29 -7.76 -21.15
CA SER A 265 -0.29 -6.80 -20.68
C SER A 265 1.15 -7.22 -21.04
N LEU A 266 1.37 -8.46 -21.50
CA LEU A 266 2.66 -8.89 -22.05
C LEU A 266 3.10 -8.05 -23.26
N LYS A 267 2.15 -7.59 -24.09
CA LYS A 267 2.47 -6.78 -25.27
C LYS A 267 3.11 -5.42 -24.93
N ASP A 268 2.89 -4.95 -23.71
CA ASP A 268 3.34 -3.65 -23.23
C ASP A 268 4.55 -3.78 -22.28
N LEU A 269 4.95 -5.01 -21.94
CA LEU A 269 6.16 -5.32 -21.17
C LEU A 269 7.37 -5.26 -22.10
N LYS A 270 8.39 -4.48 -21.74
CA LYS A 270 9.60 -4.36 -22.55
C LYS A 270 10.48 -5.60 -22.38
N GLU A 271 11.25 -5.92 -23.41
CA GLU A 271 12.24 -6.98 -23.33
C GLU A 271 13.25 -6.71 -22.20
N GLY A 272 13.53 -7.74 -21.39
CA GLY A 272 14.41 -7.65 -20.21
C GLY A 272 13.83 -6.90 -19.01
N GLU A 273 12.64 -6.31 -19.10
CA GLU A 273 12.02 -5.58 -17.99
C GLU A 273 11.36 -6.53 -16.98
N SER A 274 11.68 -6.38 -15.70
CA SER A 274 11.01 -7.12 -14.62
C SER A 274 9.77 -6.36 -14.13
N ILE A 275 8.68 -7.08 -13.85
CA ILE A 275 7.46 -6.48 -13.30
C ILE A 275 7.69 -5.80 -11.95
N LYS A 276 8.74 -6.22 -11.21
CA LYS A 276 9.10 -5.62 -9.92
C LYS A 276 9.58 -4.18 -10.05
N ASP A 277 10.07 -3.79 -11.22
CA ASP A 277 10.67 -2.48 -11.46
C ASP A 277 9.68 -1.47 -12.06
N ILE A 278 8.46 -1.91 -12.40
CA ILE A 278 7.41 -1.05 -12.96
C ILE A 278 6.66 -0.35 -11.82
N PRO A 279 6.72 0.99 -11.70
CA PRO A 279 6.04 1.72 -10.64
C PRO A 279 4.54 1.88 -10.92
N TYR A 280 3.82 2.38 -9.91
CA TYR A 280 2.48 2.94 -10.08
C TYR A 280 2.46 4.02 -11.18
N GLY A 281 1.31 4.19 -11.83
CA GLY A 281 1.10 5.21 -12.87
C GLY A 281 0.73 4.61 -14.23
N LYS A 282 1.09 5.28 -15.32
CA LYS A 282 0.63 4.95 -16.69
C LYS A 282 0.87 3.48 -17.09
N ARG A 283 1.97 2.89 -16.65
CA ARG A 283 2.35 1.48 -16.94
C ARG A 283 2.05 0.52 -15.78
N GLY A 284 1.50 1.01 -14.67
CA GLY A 284 1.25 0.21 -13.47
C GLY A 284 0.39 -1.02 -13.75
N ARG A 285 -0.57 -0.92 -14.67
CA ARG A 285 -1.42 -2.05 -15.11
C ARG A 285 -0.61 -3.31 -15.48
N ILE A 286 0.59 -3.17 -16.04
CA ILE A 286 1.46 -4.31 -16.38
C ILE A 286 1.85 -5.05 -15.10
N ALA A 287 2.30 -4.32 -14.08
CA ALA A 287 2.68 -4.89 -12.79
C ALA A 287 1.47 -5.49 -12.04
N TYR A 288 0.27 -4.89 -12.15
CA TYR A 288 -0.95 -5.48 -11.58
C TYR A 288 -1.29 -6.81 -12.26
N ASP A 289 -1.40 -6.79 -13.58
CA ASP A 289 -1.87 -7.93 -14.37
C ASP A 289 -0.88 -9.09 -14.35
N LEU A 290 0.41 -8.82 -14.55
CA LEU A 290 1.45 -9.84 -14.52
C LEU A 290 1.88 -10.20 -13.09
N GLY A 291 1.76 -9.27 -12.13
CA GLY A 291 1.88 -9.57 -10.70
C GLY A 291 0.84 -10.59 -10.26
N SER A 292 -0.42 -10.46 -10.73
CA SER A 292 -1.46 -11.47 -10.46
C SER A 292 -1.05 -12.86 -10.97
N TRP A 293 -0.44 -12.93 -12.16
CA TRP A 293 0.10 -14.18 -12.71
C TRP A 293 1.30 -14.70 -11.92
N PHE A 294 2.16 -13.81 -11.43
CA PHE A 294 3.27 -14.19 -10.57
C PHE A 294 2.77 -14.82 -9.27
N ILE A 295 1.73 -14.26 -8.65
CA ILE A 295 1.11 -14.84 -7.45
C ILE A 295 0.50 -16.21 -7.74
N ALA A 296 -0.20 -16.38 -8.87
CA ALA A 296 -0.69 -17.69 -9.31
C ALA A 296 0.46 -18.71 -9.48
N PHE A 297 1.56 -18.28 -10.10
CA PHE A 297 2.74 -19.11 -10.35
C PHE A 297 3.41 -19.59 -9.05
N ILE A 298 3.66 -18.70 -8.09
CA ILE A 298 4.27 -19.10 -6.81
C ILE A 298 3.33 -19.98 -5.98
N ILE A 299 2.02 -19.74 -6.03
CA ILE A 299 1.02 -20.58 -5.36
C ILE A 299 1.00 -21.98 -5.96
N ASN A 300 1.05 -22.09 -7.30
CA ASN A 300 1.11 -23.39 -7.98
C ASN A 300 2.40 -24.16 -7.68
N LYS A 301 3.54 -23.46 -7.51
CA LYS A 301 4.80 -24.09 -7.09
C LYS A 301 4.82 -24.49 -5.62
N THR A 302 3.96 -23.88 -4.80
CA THR A 302 3.91 -24.11 -3.36
C THR A 302 2.48 -24.41 -2.91
N SER A 303 1.78 -23.42 -2.37
CA SER A 303 0.37 -23.51 -1.99
C SER A 303 -0.22 -22.13 -1.68
N GLU A 304 -1.55 -22.04 -1.66
CA GLU A 304 -2.25 -20.85 -1.16
C GLU A 304 -1.87 -20.58 0.32
N GLU A 305 -1.67 -21.63 1.12
CA GLU A 305 -1.27 -21.51 2.52
C GLU A 305 0.13 -20.92 2.69
N ALA A 306 1.09 -21.32 1.84
CA ALA A 306 2.44 -20.75 1.84
C ALA A 306 2.40 -19.23 1.57
N TYR A 307 1.64 -18.82 0.55
CA TYR A 307 1.48 -17.41 0.19
C TYR A 307 0.69 -16.61 1.23
N ARG A 308 -0.50 -17.08 1.59
CA ARG A 308 -1.44 -16.32 2.40
C ARG A 308 -1.09 -16.39 3.87
N VAL A 309 -0.71 -17.55 4.41
CA VAL A 309 -0.56 -17.72 5.86
C VAL A 309 0.90 -17.66 6.27
N LYS A 310 1.74 -18.53 5.70
CA LYS A 310 3.11 -18.73 6.20
C LYS A 310 4.01 -17.52 5.91
N PHE A 311 3.94 -16.97 4.70
CA PHE A 311 4.67 -15.74 4.35
C PHE A 311 4.34 -14.56 5.29
N TYR A 312 3.05 -14.28 5.51
CA TYR A 312 2.66 -13.14 6.35
C TYR A 312 2.94 -13.38 7.84
N LYS A 313 2.90 -14.64 8.30
CA LYS A 313 3.30 -15.02 9.67
C LYS A 313 4.77 -14.68 9.94
N ASP A 314 5.66 -14.93 8.98
CA ASP A 314 7.09 -14.70 9.13
C ASP A 314 7.53 -13.26 8.81
N LEU A 315 6.69 -12.49 8.10
CA LEU A 315 7.02 -11.20 7.51
C LEU A 315 7.64 -10.18 8.49
N ASN A 316 7.04 -10.01 9.68
CA ASN A 316 7.54 -9.05 10.67
C ASN A 316 8.91 -9.46 11.24
N THR A 317 9.21 -10.76 11.29
CA THR A 317 10.45 -11.27 11.89
C THR A 317 11.58 -11.42 10.89
N LYS A 318 11.26 -11.66 9.61
CA LYS A 318 12.24 -11.97 8.55
C LYS A 318 12.34 -10.90 7.47
N GLY A 319 11.46 -9.90 7.50
CA GLY A 319 11.29 -8.98 6.38
C GLY A 319 10.75 -9.71 5.14
N PHE A 320 10.65 -8.96 4.04
CA PHE A 320 10.09 -9.47 2.79
C PHE A 320 10.91 -10.65 2.25
N GLU A 321 12.19 -10.46 1.92
CA GLU A 321 13.02 -11.51 1.29
C GLU A 321 13.21 -12.73 2.20
N GLY A 322 13.47 -12.52 3.50
CA GLY A 322 13.67 -13.64 4.41
C GLY A 322 12.40 -14.48 4.59
N SER A 323 11.22 -13.86 4.59
CA SER A 323 9.95 -14.58 4.59
C SER A 323 9.68 -15.25 3.24
N PHE A 324 10.00 -14.56 2.14
CA PHE A 324 9.82 -15.04 0.78
C PHE A 324 10.63 -16.32 0.54
N VAL A 325 11.94 -16.32 0.80
CA VAL A 325 12.82 -17.49 0.65
C VAL A 325 12.32 -18.67 1.47
N LYS A 326 11.98 -18.43 2.75
CA LYS A 326 11.53 -19.49 3.65
C LYS A 326 10.26 -20.19 3.15
N ASN A 327 9.34 -19.43 2.54
CA ASN A 327 8.01 -19.94 2.22
C ASN A 327 7.84 -20.35 0.75
N PHE A 328 8.71 -19.86 -0.14
CA PHE A 328 8.66 -20.16 -1.57
C PHE A 328 9.87 -20.94 -2.11
N GLY A 329 10.90 -21.15 -1.28
CA GLY A 329 12.05 -22.00 -1.58
C GLY A 329 13.18 -21.32 -2.37
N ASP A 330 12.96 -20.09 -2.86
CA ASP A 330 13.96 -19.29 -3.57
C ASP A 330 13.69 -17.79 -3.30
N SER A 331 14.66 -16.94 -3.58
CA SER A 331 14.58 -15.49 -3.52
C SER A 331 13.49 -14.93 -4.45
N SER A 332 12.98 -13.72 -4.14
CA SER A 332 12.01 -13.07 -5.02
C SER A 332 12.60 -12.82 -6.41
N LYS A 333 13.89 -12.47 -6.47
CA LYS A 333 14.64 -12.33 -7.72
C LYS A 333 14.67 -13.63 -8.50
N GLY A 334 15.04 -14.75 -7.87
CA GLY A 334 15.13 -16.06 -8.53
C GLY A 334 13.79 -16.51 -9.13
N LEU A 335 12.71 -16.42 -8.35
CA LEU A 335 11.38 -16.76 -8.86
C LEU A 335 10.86 -15.78 -9.92
N LEU A 336 11.18 -14.48 -9.82
CA LEU A 336 10.84 -13.52 -10.87
C LEU A 336 11.62 -13.83 -12.15
N ASP A 337 12.90 -14.19 -12.05
CA ASP A 337 13.71 -14.57 -13.20
C ASP A 337 13.15 -15.84 -13.86
N GLU A 338 12.77 -16.87 -13.10
CA GLU A 338 12.10 -18.07 -13.62
C GLU A 338 10.75 -17.72 -14.26
N PHE A 339 9.96 -16.85 -13.61
CA PHE A 339 8.67 -16.42 -14.12
C PHE A 339 8.80 -15.72 -15.48
N HIS A 340 9.71 -14.76 -15.59
CA HIS A 340 9.92 -14.00 -16.82
C HIS A 340 10.56 -14.82 -17.94
N ASN A 341 11.58 -15.61 -17.61
CA ASN A 341 12.40 -16.27 -18.62
C ASN A 341 11.87 -17.63 -19.04
N THR A 342 11.04 -18.27 -18.21
CA THR A 342 10.49 -19.60 -18.45
C THR A 342 8.97 -19.58 -18.50
N PHE A 343 8.29 -19.24 -17.41
CA PHE A 343 6.84 -19.37 -17.32
C PHE A 343 6.10 -18.49 -18.33
N LEU A 344 6.49 -17.22 -18.46
CA LEU A 344 5.85 -16.29 -19.40
C LEU A 344 6.07 -16.67 -20.88
N LYS A 345 7.02 -17.55 -21.18
CA LYS A 345 7.28 -18.06 -22.54
C LYS A 345 6.50 -19.33 -22.90
N LEU A 346 5.84 -19.98 -21.93
CA LEU A 346 5.03 -21.17 -22.17
C LEU A 346 3.86 -20.92 -23.13
N SER A 347 3.28 -21.97 -23.71
CA SER A 347 2.03 -21.82 -24.46
C SER A 347 0.90 -21.29 -23.56
N LEU A 348 -0.11 -20.63 -24.14
CA LEU A 348 -1.28 -20.18 -23.36
C LEU A 348 -1.96 -21.37 -22.64
N LYS A 349 -2.01 -22.53 -23.29
CA LYS A 349 -2.58 -23.76 -22.72
C LYS A 349 -1.82 -24.17 -21.46
N ASP A 350 -0.49 -24.14 -21.50
CA ASP A 350 0.34 -24.52 -20.34
C ASP A 350 0.28 -23.50 -19.22
N LYS A 351 0.27 -22.19 -19.54
CA LYS A 351 0.03 -21.15 -18.52
C LYS A 351 -1.30 -21.35 -17.80
N LEU A 352 -2.37 -21.74 -18.52
CA LEU A 352 -3.69 -21.90 -17.91
C LEU A 352 -3.83 -23.18 -17.06
N LYS A 353 -2.89 -24.13 -17.12
CA LYS A 353 -2.90 -25.34 -16.29
C LYS A 353 -2.73 -25.03 -14.79
N ILE A 354 -2.03 -23.94 -14.46
CA ILE A 354 -1.77 -23.55 -13.07
C ILE A 354 -2.95 -22.83 -12.41
N ILE A 355 -4.00 -22.54 -13.18
CA ILE A 355 -5.21 -21.89 -12.67
C ILE A 355 -6.23 -22.99 -12.34
N PRO A 356 -6.77 -23.05 -11.10
CA PRO A 356 -7.72 -24.08 -10.69
C PRO A 356 -9.00 -24.08 -11.53
#